data_AF-A0A7S2MA49-F1
#
_entry.id   AF-A0A7S2MA49-F1
#
_cell.length_a   1.000
_cell.length_b   1.000
_cell.length_c   1.000
_cell.angle_alpha   90.00
_cell.angle_beta   90.00
_cell.angle_gamma   90.00
#
_symmetry.space_group_name_H-M   'P 1'
#
loop_
_entity.id
_entity.type
_entity.pdbx_description
1 polymer ?
#
loop_
_entity_poly.entity_id
_entity_poly.type
_entity_poly.pdbx_seq_one_letter_code
_entity_poly.pdbx_strand_id
1 'polypeptide(L)'
;MPNVYHHQRIIVTLDMGSPSSSDEEWGSVKILIHRFADLPSAVGQSTLSPEFTCNGHRWCIKVYPGGSSEAGEGCLSLYLRLCSGGYATTAYEMSVLDKFQSIKH
;
A
#
# COMPACT_ATOMS: atom_id res chain seq x y z
N MET A 1 26.66 -14.25 -5.90
CA MET A 1 25.19 -14.32 -5.68
C MET A 1 24.56 -13.25 -6.55
N PRO A 2 23.71 -13.57 -7.55
CA PRO A 2 23.09 -12.52 -8.34
C PRO A 2 21.95 -11.89 -7.54
N ASN A 3 21.97 -10.57 -7.39
CA ASN A 3 20.83 -9.79 -6.91
C ASN A 3 19.68 -10.02 -7.90
N VAL A 4 18.69 -10.81 -7.49
CA VAL A 4 17.43 -10.93 -8.22
C VAL A 4 16.65 -9.65 -7.94
N TYR A 5 16.75 -8.68 -8.85
CA TYR A 5 15.86 -7.54 -8.85
C TYR A 5 14.46 -8.05 -9.17
N HIS A 6 13.62 -8.19 -8.16
CA HIS A 6 12.20 -8.40 -8.38
C HIS A 6 11.62 -7.10 -8.95
N HIS A 7 11.38 -7.08 -10.26
CA HIS A 7 10.66 -5.99 -10.92
C HIS A 7 9.25 -5.90 -10.33
N GLN A 8 9.05 -4.98 -9.39
CA GLN A 8 7.74 -4.59 -8.89
C GLN A 8 7.23 -3.46 -9.80
N ARG A 9 6.12 -3.69 -10.49
CA ARG A 9 5.47 -2.67 -11.32
C ARG A 9 4.42 -1.96 -10.46
N ILE A 10 4.67 -0.71 -10.10
CA ILE A 10 3.64 0.16 -9.53
C ILE A 10 2.82 0.74 -10.67
N ILE A 11 1.50 0.60 -10.62
CA ILE A 11 0.58 1.26 -11.53
C ILE A 11 -0.11 2.36 -10.70
N VAL A 12 0.37 3.59 -10.83
CA VAL A 12 -0.34 4.75 -10.27
C VAL A 12 -1.47 5.10 -11.23
N THR A 13 -2.70 4.72 -10.89
CA THR A 13 -3.90 5.25 -11.54
C THR A 13 -4.28 6.55 -10.86
N LEU A 14 -4.11 7.68 -11.58
CA LEU A 14 -4.60 9.00 -11.17
C LEU A 14 -5.98 9.19 -11.82
N ASP A 15 -7.05 9.10 -11.04
CA ASP A 15 -8.38 9.52 -11.51
C ASP A 15 -8.47 11.05 -11.43
N MET A 16 -8.85 11.70 -12.54
CA MET A 16 -9.03 13.16 -12.60
C MET A 16 -10.51 13.54 -12.78
N GLY A 17 -11.02 14.35 -11.86
CA GLY A 17 -12.27 15.15 -11.97
C GLY A 17 -13.14 15.10 -10.71
N SER A 18 -13.63 16.18 -10.09
CA SER A 18 -13.46 17.64 -10.24
C SER A 18 -13.63 18.26 -8.83
N PRO A 19 -12.87 19.29 -8.44
CA PRO A 19 -12.93 19.85 -7.09
C PRO A 19 -14.14 20.78 -6.92
N SER A 20 -14.97 20.53 -5.90
CA SER A 20 -15.94 21.51 -5.40
C SER A 20 -15.25 22.50 -4.45
N SER A 21 -14.39 23.34 -5.02
CA SER A 21 -13.93 24.65 -4.50
C SER A 21 -13.28 24.79 -3.10
N SER A 22 -13.23 23.76 -2.25
CA SER A 22 -12.52 23.81 -0.95
C SER A 22 -11.95 22.47 -0.47
N ASP A 23 -11.99 21.44 -1.31
CA ASP A 23 -11.76 20.05 -0.91
C ASP A 23 -10.33 19.60 -1.25
N GLU A 24 -9.62 19.08 -0.25
CA GLU A 24 -8.35 18.38 -0.42
C GLU A 24 -8.52 17.32 -1.53
N GLU A 25 -7.68 17.39 -2.57
CA GLU A 25 -7.70 16.42 -3.65
C GLU A 25 -7.32 15.04 -3.08
N TRP A 26 -8.27 14.10 -3.04
CA TRP A 26 -8.02 12.74 -2.59
C TRP A 26 -7.16 12.02 -3.63
N GLY A 27 -5.88 11.82 -3.35
CA GLY A 27 -5.00 11.01 -4.18
C GLY A 27 -5.18 9.52 -3.87
N SER A 28 -5.42 8.70 -4.89
CA SER A 28 -5.49 7.24 -4.77
C SER A 28 -4.29 6.56 -5.44
N VAL A 29 -3.85 5.43 -4.88
CA VAL A 29 -2.77 4.62 -5.44
C VAL A 29 -3.16 3.15 -5.42
N LYS A 30 -2.99 2.49 -6.57
CA LYS A 30 -3.20 1.04 -6.71
C LYS A 30 -1.86 0.32 -6.68
N ILE A 31 -1.71 -0.62 -5.76
CA ILE A 31 -0.50 -1.44 -5.63
C ILE A 31 -0.83 -2.87 -6.05
N LEU A 32 -0.08 -3.36 -7.04
CA LEU A 32 -0.16 -4.74 -7.50
C LEU A 32 1.04 -5.53 -6.98
N ILE A 33 0.79 -6.54 -6.16
CA ILE A 33 1.83 -7.41 -5.61
C ILE A 33 1.87 -8.70 -6.42
N HIS A 34 2.88 -8.85 -7.26
CA HIS A 34 3.12 -10.08 -7.99
C HIS A 34 3.76 -11.14 -7.09
N ARG A 35 3.39 -12.41 -7.33
CA ARG A 35 3.90 -13.57 -6.58
C ARG A 35 3.78 -13.37 -5.05
N PHE A 36 2.60 -12.93 -4.60
CA PHE A 36 2.34 -12.69 -3.18
C PHE A 36 2.72 -13.88 -2.28
N ALA A 37 2.53 -15.12 -2.77
CA ALA A 37 2.89 -16.34 -2.04
C ALA A 37 4.41 -16.50 -1.77
N ASP A 38 5.26 -15.80 -2.52
CA ASP A 38 6.72 -15.82 -2.34
C ASP A 38 7.19 -14.82 -1.25
N LEU A 39 6.29 -13.96 -0.75
CA LEU A 39 6.64 -13.01 0.29
C LEU A 39 6.83 -13.71 1.65
N PRO A 40 7.70 -13.17 2.53
CA PRO A 40 7.84 -13.68 3.90
C PRO A 40 6.50 -13.70 4.63
N SER A 41 6.03 -14.91 4.97
CA SER A 41 4.70 -15.13 5.57
C SER A 41 4.73 -15.59 7.02
N ALA A 42 5.90 -15.63 7.65
CA ALA A 42 5.97 -15.80 9.10
C ALA A 42 5.37 -14.57 9.80
N VAL A 43 4.65 -14.78 10.90
CA VAL A 43 4.03 -13.69 11.68
C VAL A 43 5.07 -12.64 12.04
N GLY A 44 4.73 -11.37 11.83
CA GLY A 44 5.61 -10.23 12.09
C GLY A 44 6.69 -9.97 11.02
N GLN A 45 6.85 -10.83 10.01
CA GLN A 45 7.69 -10.53 8.85
C GLN A 45 6.95 -9.61 7.88
N SER A 46 7.65 -8.61 7.36
CA SER A 46 7.06 -7.60 6.48
C SER A 46 7.91 -7.29 5.26
N THR A 47 7.25 -6.90 4.18
CA THR A 47 7.88 -6.33 2.98
C THR A 47 7.35 -4.91 2.77
N LEU A 48 8.21 -4.00 2.30
CA LEU A 48 7.82 -2.64 1.92
C LEU A 48 7.54 -2.57 0.42
N SER A 49 6.50 -1.84 0.04
CA SER A 49 6.34 -1.38 -1.34
C SER A 49 7.44 -0.36 -1.67
N PRO A 50 7.69 -0.09 -2.96
CA PRO A 50 8.46 1.10 -3.33
C PRO A 50 7.73 2.37 -2.87
N GLU A 51 8.51 3.44 -2.70
CA GLU A 51 7.99 4.73 -2.27
C GLU A 51 7.15 5.38 -3.38
N PHE A 52 6.07 6.06 -2.99
CA PHE A 52 5.25 6.86 -3.89
C PHE A 52 4.94 8.22 -3.26
N THR A 53 4.68 9.22 -4.11
CA THR A 53 4.29 10.55 -3.67
C THR A 53 2.79 10.72 -3.82
N CYS A 54 2.12 11.13 -2.75
CA CYS A 54 0.70 11.45 -2.74
C CYS A 54 0.48 12.60 -1.76
N ASN A 55 -0.27 13.62 -2.18
CA ASN A 55 -0.60 14.82 -1.40
C ASN A 55 0.62 15.48 -0.75
N GLY A 56 1.71 15.66 -1.53
CA GLY A 56 2.93 16.34 -1.08
C GLY A 56 3.82 15.52 -0.14
N HIS A 57 3.41 14.31 0.23
CA HIS A 57 4.15 13.43 1.13
C HIS A 57 4.65 12.20 0.40
N ARG A 58 5.73 11.62 0.93
CA ARG A 58 6.27 10.35 0.43
C ARG A 58 5.84 9.22 1.35
N TRP A 59 5.27 8.19 0.76
CA TRP A 59 4.66 7.08 1.47
C TRP A 59 5.19 5.75 0.94
N CYS A 60 5.05 4.70 1.74
CA CYS A 60 5.08 3.32 1.27
C CYS A 60 4.04 2.49 2.02
N ILE A 61 3.66 1.35 1.45
CA ILE A 61 2.82 0.36 2.13
C ILE A 61 3.73 -0.70 2.76
N LYS A 62 3.54 -0.95 4.05
CA LYS A 62 4.14 -2.06 4.75
C LYS A 62 3.16 -3.22 4.78
N VAL A 63 3.56 -4.34 4.18
CA VAL A 63 2.73 -5.54 3.99
C VAL A 63 3.24 -6.65 4.88
N TYR A 64 2.34 -7.26 5.65
CA TYR A 64 2.59 -8.46 6.46
C TYR A 64 1.74 -9.61 5.95
N PRO A 65 2.27 -10.46 5.05
CA PRO A 65 1.52 -11.57 4.46
C PRO A 65 0.97 -12.56 5.48
N GLY A 66 1.71 -12.81 6.57
CA GLY A 66 1.29 -13.67 7.69
C GLY A 66 0.67 -12.93 8.86
N GLY A 67 0.39 -11.64 8.70
CA GLY A 67 -0.10 -10.78 9.79
C GLY A 67 1.02 -10.13 10.60
N SER A 68 0.69 -9.00 11.23
CA SER A 68 1.58 -8.38 12.21
C SER A 68 1.57 -9.17 13.51
N SER A 69 2.56 -8.94 14.37
CA SER A 69 2.61 -9.52 15.72
C SER A 69 1.48 -9.07 16.63
N GLU A 70 0.77 -8.01 16.24
CA GLU A 70 -0.36 -7.42 16.99
C GLU A 70 -1.72 -7.90 16.47
N ALA A 71 -1.74 -8.52 15.29
CA ALA A 71 -2.95 -9.05 14.67
C ALA A 71 -3.17 -10.52 15.04
N GLY A 72 -4.43 -10.98 14.98
CA GLY A 72 -4.74 -12.40 15.09
C GLY A 72 -4.10 -13.21 13.96
N GLU A 73 -3.79 -14.48 14.24
CA GLU A 73 -3.22 -15.40 13.25
C GLU A 73 -4.12 -15.54 12.02
N GLY A 74 -3.51 -15.74 10.85
CA GLY A 74 -4.23 -16.00 9.59
C GLY A 74 -4.74 -14.76 8.85
N CYS A 75 -4.47 -13.56 9.35
CA CYS A 75 -4.86 -12.31 8.71
C CYS A 75 -3.70 -11.69 7.90
N LEU A 76 -4.03 -11.04 6.78
CA LEU A 76 -3.13 -10.08 6.12
C LEU A 76 -3.17 -8.76 6.88
N SER A 77 -2.02 -8.19 7.24
CA SER A 77 -1.96 -6.83 7.82
C SER A 77 -1.27 -5.86 6.86
N LEU A 78 -1.82 -4.66 6.75
CA LEU A 78 -1.35 -3.61 5.86
C LEU A 78 -1.30 -2.28 6.61
N TYR A 79 -0.24 -1.52 6.39
CA TYR A 79 -0.04 -0.21 7.03
C TYR A 79 0.45 0.81 6.02
N LEU A 80 -0.13 2.01 6.05
CA LEU A 80 0.42 3.18 5.36
C LEU A 80 1.55 3.77 6.22
N ARG A 81 2.75 3.90 5.64
CA ARG A 81 3.93 4.44 6.33
C ARG A 81 4.37 5.74 5.67
N LEU A 82 4.53 6.79 6.47
CA LEU A 82 5.19 8.02 6.06
C LEU A 82 6.71 7.79 5.93
N CYS A 83 7.25 8.10 4.75
CA CYS A 83 8.68 8.02 4.44
C CYS A 83 9.36 9.39 4.46
N SER A 84 8.61 10.48 4.27
CA SER A 84 9.14 11.82 4.52
C SER A 84 9.39 12.03 6.02
N GLY A 85 10.44 12.78 6.36
CA GLY A 85 10.69 13.14 7.76
C GLY A 85 9.55 13.97 8.37
N GLY A 86 9.40 13.88 9.70
CA GLY A 86 8.39 14.61 10.46
C GLY A 86 7.12 13.80 10.73
N TYR A 87 6.00 14.52 10.88
CA TYR A 87 4.68 13.96 11.13
C TYR A 87 3.70 14.50 10.09
N ALA A 88 2.75 13.66 9.69
CA ALA A 88 1.64 14.06 8.83
C ALA A 88 0.34 13.54 9.44
N THR A 89 -0.68 14.39 9.47
CA THR A 89 -2.05 13.99 9.76
C THR A 89 -2.71 13.70 8.42
N THR A 90 -3.29 12.52 8.25
CA THR A 90 -3.93 12.12 7.00
C THR A 90 -5.16 11.27 7.30
N ALA A 91 -6.23 11.52 6.57
CA ALA A 91 -7.32 10.57 6.43
C ALA A 91 -6.99 9.64 5.26
N TYR A 92 -7.12 8.33 5.47
CA TYR A 92 -6.90 7.35 4.41
C TYR A 92 -7.86 6.17 4.55
N GLU A 93 -8.15 5.56 3.40
CA GLU A 93 -8.84 4.28 3.31
C GLU A 93 -7.93 3.27 2.63
N MET A 94 -7.99 2.02 3.06
CA MET A 94 -7.26 0.94 2.44
C MET A 94 -8.19 -0.23 2.15
N SER A 95 -8.21 -0.67 0.90
CA SER A 95 -9.08 -1.75 0.44
C SER A 95 -8.27 -2.78 -0.34
N VAL A 96 -8.59 -4.06 -0.15
CA VAL A 96 -8.06 -5.14 -0.99
C VAL A 96 -9.05 -5.38 -2.11
N LEU A 97 -8.58 -5.26 -3.35
CA LEU A 97 -9.39 -5.46 -4.53
C LEU A 97 -9.37 -6.91 -4.96
N ASP A 98 -10.51 -7.43 -5.41
CA ASP A 98 -10.56 -8.75 -6.02
C ASP A 98 -9.95 -8.74 -7.44
N LYS A 99 -9.89 -9.92 -8.07
CA LYS A 99 -9.33 -10.07 -9.42
C LYS A 99 -10.09 -9.29 -10.51
N PHE A 100 -11.30 -8.84 -10.22
CA PHE A 100 -12.12 -8.00 -11.09
C PHE A 100 -11.98 -6.50 -10.76
N GLN A 101 -11.05 -6.16 -9.86
CA GLN A 101 -10.79 -4.81 -9.38
C GLN A 101 -11.96 -4.19 -8.61
N SER A 102 -12.79 -5.04 -7.99
CA SER A 102 -13.92 -4.63 -7.18
C SER A 102 -13.66 -4.86 -5.69
N ILE A 103 -14.25 -4.01 -4.85
CA ILE A 103 -14.34 -4.24 -3.40
C ILE A 103 -15.60 -5.07 -3.19
N LYS A 104 -15.47 -6.25 -2.58
CA LYS A 104 -16.63 -7.03 -2.12
C LYS A 104 -16.87 -6.74 -0.65
N HIS A 105 -18.06 -6.22 -0.35
CA HIS A 105 -18.58 -6.06 1.02
C HIS A 105 -19.13 -7.37 1.56
#